data_AF-A0A382C0P9-F1
#
_entry.id   AF-A0A382C0P9-F1
#
_cell.length_a   1.000
_cell.length_b   1.000
_cell.length_c   1.000
_cell.angle_alpha   90.00
_cell.angle_beta   90.00
_cell.angle_gamma   90.00
#
_symmetry.space_group_name_H-M   'P 1'
#
loop_
_entity.id
_entity.type
_entity.pdbx_description
1 polymer ?
#
loop_
_entity_poly.entity_id
_entity_poly.type
_entity_poly.pdbx_seq_one_letter_code
_entity_poly.pdbx_strand_id
1 'polypeptide(L)'
;MPYFQVVEPTKDILETLKKRDDIEKLESQELWVDGDIKNCTKVTTSHPGNVPRVRDWLRDNGFKPLSADIPFHYRYLYDHDIGGCITVSGDEIKTNGWTCRVIAASEMGPSETFEADFKLLSF
;
A
#
# COMPACT_ATOMS: atom_id res chain seq x y z
N MET A 1 -4.43 -4.76 1.94
CA MET A 1 -5.23 -3.55 2.26
C MET A 1 -4.31 -2.35 2.36
N PRO A 2 -4.73 -1.16 1.88
CA PRO A 2 -3.93 0.06 1.94
C PRO A 2 -3.72 0.51 3.39
N TYR A 3 -2.53 1.02 3.69
CA TYR A 3 -2.23 1.54 5.01
C TYR A 3 -1.19 2.65 4.94
N PHE A 4 -1.10 3.39 6.04
CA PHE A 4 -0.05 4.36 6.30
C PHE A 4 0.21 4.41 7.81
N GLN A 5 1.16 5.24 8.26
CA GLN A 5 1.47 5.36 9.67
C GLN A 5 1.17 6.76 10.18
N VAL A 6 0.82 6.88 11.45
CA VAL A 6 0.73 8.16 12.16
C VAL A 6 1.66 8.14 13.36
N VAL A 7 2.43 9.21 13.53
CA VAL A 7 3.40 9.37 14.62
C VAL A 7 2.69 9.81 15.90
N GLU A 8 2.97 9.11 16.99
CA GLU A 8 2.55 9.43 18.37
C GLU A 8 1.08 9.88 18.51
N PRO A 9 0.11 9.10 17.96
CA PRO A 9 -1.30 9.46 18.08
C PRO A 9 -1.76 9.43 19.53
N THR A 10 -2.59 10.40 19.93
CA THR A 10 -3.21 10.41 21.26
C THR A 10 -4.29 9.34 21.37
N LYS A 11 -4.61 8.92 22.60
CA LYS A 11 -5.67 7.93 22.85
C LYS A 11 -7.03 8.36 22.29
N ASP A 12 -7.37 9.65 22.42
CA ASP A 12 -8.63 10.19 21.94
C ASP A 12 -8.77 10.05 20.42
N ILE A 13 -7.70 10.33 19.67
CA ILE A 13 -7.68 10.20 18.21
C ILE A 13 -7.78 8.74 17.79
N LEU A 14 -7.11 7.83 18.50
CA LEU A 14 -7.24 6.40 18.24
C LEU A 14 -8.68 5.92 18.46
N GLU A 15 -9.35 6.36 19.52
CA GLU A 15 -10.77 6.05 19.77
C GLU A 15 -11.70 6.65 18.71
N THR A 16 -11.38 7.83 18.17
CA THR A 16 -12.11 8.39 17.01
C THR A 16 -11.90 7.52 15.77
N LEU A 17 -10.66 7.16 15.44
CA LEU A 17 -10.34 6.34 14.26
C LEU A 17 -11.02 4.96 14.31
N LYS A 18 -11.08 4.32 15.49
CA LYS A 18 -11.76 3.02 15.66
C LYS A 18 -13.25 3.04 15.33
N LYS A 19 -13.91 4.20 15.48
CA LYS A 19 -15.36 4.35 15.24
C LYS A 19 -15.70 4.65 13.79
N ARG A 20 -14.71 4.93 12.95
CA ARG A 20 -14.94 5.26 11.54
C ARG A 20 -15.12 3.98 10.73
N ASP A 21 -16.02 4.04 9.77
CA ASP A 21 -16.32 2.98 8.80
C ASP A 21 -15.24 2.81 7.72
N ASP A 22 -14.43 3.85 7.51
CA ASP A 22 -13.33 3.85 6.53
C ASP A 22 -12.02 3.24 7.05
N ILE A 23 -11.98 2.82 8.32
CA ILE A 23 -10.83 2.20 8.98
C ILE A 23 -11.13 0.72 9.28
N GLU A 24 -10.20 -0.17 8.89
CA GLU A 24 -10.32 -1.60 9.16
C GLU A 24 -9.50 -2.05 10.37
N LYS A 25 -8.31 -1.48 10.54
CA LYS A 25 -7.36 -1.95 11.55
C LYS A 25 -6.44 -0.82 12.01
N LEU A 26 -6.14 -0.84 13.31
CA LEU A 26 -5.14 0.01 13.96
C LEU A 26 -4.15 -0.88 14.71
N GLU A 27 -2.85 -0.71 14.45
CA GLU A 27 -1.79 -1.52 15.07
C GLU A 27 -0.67 -0.62 15.59
N SER A 28 -0.33 -0.73 16.88
CA SER A 28 0.80 0.00 17.46
C SER A 28 2.11 -0.61 16.98
N GLN A 29 3.11 0.24 16.71
CA GLN A 29 4.44 -0.18 16.26
C GLN A 29 5.48 0.88 16.65
N GLU A 30 6.72 0.44 16.87
CA GLU A 30 7.85 1.35 17.09
C GLU A 30 8.61 1.53 15.77
N LEU A 31 8.79 2.78 15.34
CA LEU A 31 9.47 3.11 14.09
C LEU A 31 10.56 4.15 14.31
N TRP A 32 11.64 4.04 13.54
CA TRP A 32 12.68 5.08 13.48
C TRP A 32 12.17 6.27 12.66
N VAL A 33 11.97 7.41 13.31
CA VAL A 33 11.38 8.61 12.70
C VAL A 33 12.17 9.84 13.14
N ASP A 34 12.69 10.60 12.18
CA ASP A 34 13.44 11.84 12.41
C ASP A 34 14.66 11.68 13.35
N GLY A 35 15.30 10.50 13.35
CA GLY A 35 16.53 10.24 14.11
C GLY A 35 16.36 9.54 15.45
N ASP A 36 15.12 9.24 15.85
CA ASP A 36 14.81 8.53 17.10
C ASP A 36 13.71 7.47 16.90
N ILE A 37 13.61 6.52 17.83
CA ILE A 37 12.50 5.55 17.87
C ILE A 37 11.26 6.24 18.43
N LYS A 38 10.16 6.24 17.67
CA LYS A 38 8.86 6.82 18.06
C LYS A 38 7.75 5.77 18.02
N ASN A 39 6.81 5.91 18.94
CA ASN A 39 5.58 5.11 18.90
C ASN A 39 4.70 5.60 17.75
N CYS A 40 4.36 4.72 16.83
CA CYS A 40 3.52 5.00 15.68
C CYS A 40 2.32 4.04 15.67
N THR A 41 1.28 4.39 14.94
CA THR A 41 0.16 3.48 14.67
C THR A 41 0.03 3.26 13.18
N LYS A 42 0.00 1.99 12.75
CA LYS A 42 -0.38 1.58 11.40
C LYS A 42 -1.90 1.71 11.28
N VAL A 43 -2.34 2.56 10.35
CA VAL A 43 -3.75 2.79 10.05
C VAL A 43 -4.06 2.10 8.73
N THR A 44 -4.85 1.03 8.77
CA THR A 44 -5.30 0.29 7.59
C THR A 44 -6.70 0.76 7.21
N THR A 45 -6.89 1.21 5.97
CA THR A 45 -8.18 1.70 5.46
C THR A 45 -8.85 0.65 4.58
N SER A 46 -10.17 0.72 4.48
CA SER A 46 -10.97 -0.24 3.69
C SER A 46 -10.82 -0.09 2.18
N HIS A 47 -10.39 1.09 1.71
CA HIS A 47 -10.18 1.35 0.29
C HIS A 47 -9.06 2.38 0.09
N PRO A 48 -8.25 2.30 -0.99
CA PRO A 48 -7.17 3.26 -1.24
C PRO A 48 -7.66 4.70 -1.36
N GLY A 49 -8.86 4.89 -1.90
CA GLY A 49 -9.51 6.20 -2.01
C GLY A 49 -9.82 6.88 -0.66
N ASN A 50 -9.84 6.12 0.44
CA ASN A 50 -10.06 6.68 1.78
C ASN A 50 -8.77 7.28 2.38
N VAL A 51 -7.60 6.85 1.90
CA VAL A 51 -6.30 7.27 2.47
C VAL A 51 -6.11 8.79 2.45
N PRO A 52 -6.35 9.52 1.35
CA PRO A 52 -6.18 10.98 1.34
C PRO A 52 -7.06 11.68 2.37
N ARG A 53 -8.34 11.25 2.49
CA ARG A 53 -9.31 11.82 3.43
C ARG A 53 -8.88 11.64 4.88
N VAL A 54 -8.46 10.43 5.25
CA VAL A 54 -8.01 10.13 6.63
C VAL A 54 -6.68 10.84 6.92
N ARG A 55 -5.75 10.85 5.95
CA ARG A 55 -4.47 11.56 6.05
C ARG A 55 -4.68 13.05 6.31
N ASP A 56 -5.51 13.71 5.52
CA ASP A 56 -5.73 15.15 5.63
C ASP A 56 -6.43 15.48 6.95
N TRP A 57 -7.42 14.67 7.36
CA TRP A 57 -8.03 14.80 8.68
C TRP A 57 -7.02 14.68 9.82
N LEU A 58 -6.08 13.73 9.77
CA LEU A 58 -5.02 13.60 10.78
C LEU A 58 -4.08 14.82 10.81
N ARG A 59 -3.71 15.35 9.63
CA ARG A 59 -2.90 16.56 9.53
C ARG A 59 -3.60 17.77 10.13
N ASP A 60 -4.89 17.93 9.85
CA ASP A 60 -5.71 19.01 10.41
C ASP A 60 -5.84 18.93 11.93
N ASN A 61 -5.73 17.73 12.49
CA ASN A 61 -5.68 17.49 13.94
C ASN A 61 -4.25 17.58 14.53
N GLY A 62 -3.27 18.03 13.75
CA GLY A 62 -1.89 18.28 14.22
C GLY A 62 -1.00 17.03 14.27
N PHE A 63 -1.42 15.92 13.68
CA PHE A 63 -0.60 14.71 13.62
C PHE A 63 0.22 14.63 12.34
N LYS A 64 1.29 13.83 12.37
CA LYS A 64 2.17 13.57 11.23
C LYS A 64 1.89 12.19 10.64
N PRO A 65 1.14 12.09 9.52
CA PRO A 65 1.12 10.87 8.72
C PRO A 65 2.46 10.63 8.04
N LEU A 66 2.84 9.37 7.90
CA LEU A 66 3.99 8.89 7.15
C LEU A 66 3.50 7.96 6.04
N SER A 67 4.16 7.99 4.88
CA SER A 67 3.90 7.09 3.75
C SER A 67 2.46 7.08 3.22
N ALA A 68 1.65 8.09 3.54
CA ALA A 68 0.24 8.19 3.15
C ALA A 68 0.04 8.69 1.71
N ASP A 69 1.11 9.02 1.02
CA ASP A 69 1.18 9.49 -0.36
C ASP A 69 1.55 8.38 -1.35
N ILE A 70 1.95 7.20 -0.88
CA ILE A 70 2.32 6.07 -1.74
C ILE A 70 1.05 5.43 -2.33
N PRO A 71 0.88 5.45 -3.67
CA PRO A 71 -0.21 4.74 -4.34
C PRO A 71 -0.26 3.25 -3.99
N PHE A 72 -1.46 2.70 -3.87
CA PHE A 72 -1.66 1.33 -3.39
C PHE A 72 -0.93 0.26 -4.21
N HIS A 73 -0.87 0.41 -5.54
CA HIS A 73 -0.15 -0.53 -6.40
C HIS A 73 1.36 -0.50 -6.13
N TYR A 74 1.96 0.68 -5.92
CA TYR A 74 3.38 0.76 -5.54
C TYR A 74 3.63 0.21 -4.14
N ARG A 75 2.73 0.47 -3.19
CA ARG A 75 2.80 -0.11 -1.84
C ARG A 75 2.82 -1.64 -1.90
N TYR A 76 1.98 -2.25 -2.73
CA TYR A 76 1.97 -3.70 -2.93
C TYR A 76 3.33 -4.20 -3.45
N LEU A 77 3.92 -3.52 -4.44
CA LEU A 77 5.24 -3.89 -4.95
C LEU A 77 6.33 -3.79 -3.87
N TYR A 78 6.36 -2.70 -3.10
CA TYR A 78 7.38 -2.49 -2.06
C TYR A 78 7.27 -3.48 -0.90
N ASP A 79 6.05 -3.75 -0.45
CA ASP A 79 5.82 -4.65 0.69
C ASP A 79 6.12 -6.11 0.35
N HIS A 80 6.09 -6.47 -0.93
CA HIS A 80 6.37 -7.80 -1.45
C HIS A 80 7.73 -7.90 -2.17
N ASP A 81 8.56 -6.85 -2.11
CA ASP A 81 9.88 -6.78 -2.76
C ASP A 81 9.85 -7.16 -4.26
N ILE A 82 8.84 -6.66 -4.97
CA ILE A 82 8.61 -6.98 -6.38
C ILE A 82 9.39 -6.01 -7.27
N GLY A 83 10.39 -6.55 -7.99
CA GLY A 83 11.23 -5.81 -8.93
C GLY A 83 10.66 -5.69 -10.35
N GLY A 84 11.50 -5.21 -11.29
CA GLY A 84 11.10 -4.99 -12.69
C GLY A 84 10.98 -6.26 -13.53
N CYS A 85 11.69 -7.33 -13.18
CA CYS A 85 11.60 -8.64 -13.83
C CYS A 85 11.22 -9.68 -12.78
N ILE A 86 10.13 -10.40 -13.02
CA ILE A 86 9.58 -11.37 -12.07
C ILE A 86 9.12 -12.63 -12.78
N THR A 87 9.07 -13.71 -12.02
CA THR A 87 8.39 -14.95 -12.39
C THR A 87 7.08 -15.02 -11.61
N VAL A 88 6.00 -15.36 -12.31
CA VAL A 88 4.66 -15.51 -11.73
C VAL A 88 4.19 -16.94 -11.98
N SER A 89 3.83 -17.64 -10.91
CA SER A 89 3.22 -18.97 -10.96
C SER A 89 1.76 -18.86 -10.59
N GLY A 90 0.89 -19.61 -11.27
CA GLY A 90 -0.55 -19.61 -11.01
C GLY A 90 -1.35 -20.23 -12.14
N ASP A 91 -2.67 -20.22 -11.99
CA ASP A 91 -3.60 -20.76 -12.97
C ASP A 91 -4.03 -19.69 -13.98
N GLU A 92 -4.05 -20.03 -15.26
CA GLU A 92 -4.63 -19.17 -16.27
C GLU A 92 -6.16 -19.12 -16.11
N ILE A 93 -6.71 -17.91 -16.00
CA ILE A 93 -8.14 -17.67 -15.87
C ILE A 93 -8.69 -16.94 -17.09
N LYS A 94 -9.91 -17.30 -17.48
CA LYS A 94 -10.66 -16.58 -18.53
C LYS A 94 -11.55 -15.54 -17.87
N THR A 95 -11.32 -14.27 -18.20
CA THR A 95 -12.15 -13.17 -17.73
C THR A 95 -12.45 -12.19 -18.85
N ASN A 96 -13.64 -11.61 -18.83
CA ASN A 96 -14.08 -10.64 -19.84
C ASN A 96 -13.37 -9.29 -19.63
N GLY A 97 -13.11 -8.57 -20.73
CA GLY A 97 -12.50 -7.23 -20.67
C GLY A 97 -10.97 -7.21 -20.73
N TRP A 98 -10.32 -8.36 -20.92
CA TRP A 98 -8.88 -8.48 -21.05
C TRP A 98 -8.51 -9.09 -22.41
N THR A 99 -7.49 -8.53 -23.06
CA THR A 99 -6.97 -9.02 -24.36
C THR A 99 -5.72 -9.87 -24.20
N CYS A 100 -5.09 -9.85 -23.03
CA CYS A 100 -3.92 -10.64 -22.66
C CYS A 100 -4.30 -11.83 -21.77
N ARG A 101 -3.38 -12.78 -21.60
CA ARG A 101 -3.53 -13.87 -20.63
C ARG A 101 -3.60 -13.29 -19.22
N VAL A 102 -4.55 -13.78 -18.43
CA VAL A 102 -4.71 -13.38 -17.03
C VAL A 102 -4.37 -14.58 -16.17
N ILE A 103 -3.44 -14.40 -15.23
CA ILE A 103 -3.00 -15.43 -14.31
C ILE A 103 -3.53 -15.11 -12.92
N ALA A 104 -4.25 -16.04 -12.31
CA ALA A 104 -4.54 -16.01 -10.89
C ALA A 104 -3.26 -16.44 -10.14
N ALA A 105 -2.42 -15.46 -9.82
CA ALA A 105 -1.10 -15.70 -9.22
C ALA A 105 -1.22 -16.39 -7.85
N SER A 106 -0.51 -17.50 -7.69
CA SER A 106 -0.32 -18.19 -6.41
C SER A 106 1.03 -17.87 -5.77
N GLU A 107 2.04 -17.56 -6.60
CA GLU A 107 3.38 -17.22 -6.16
C GLU A 107 4.02 -16.21 -7.14
N MET A 108 4.82 -15.31 -6.60
CA MET A 108 5.65 -14.37 -7.36
C MET A 108 7.07 -14.39 -6.79
N GLY A 109 8.07 -14.41 -7.67
CA GLY A 109 9.47 -14.45 -7.28
C GLY A 109 10.36 -13.64 -8.23
N PRO A 110 11.61 -13.39 -7.85
CA PRO A 110 12.56 -12.69 -8.69
C PRO A 110 12.87 -13.51 -9.95
N SER A 111 13.19 -12.81 -11.03
CA SER A 111 13.67 -13.41 -12.27
C SER A 111 15.03 -12.83 -12.65
N GLU A 112 15.77 -13.53 -13.52
CA GLU A 112 16.91 -12.91 -14.18
C GLU A 112 16.44 -11.68 -14.97
N THR A 113 17.27 -10.64 -15.01
CA THR A 113 16.94 -9.44 -15.77
C THR A 113 16.87 -9.77 -17.25
N PHE A 114 15.76 -9.45 -17.89
CA PHE A 114 15.57 -9.62 -19.32
C PHE A 114 14.93 -8.37 -19.94
N GLU A 115 15.16 -8.19 -21.23
CA GLU A 115 14.45 -7.21 -22.03
C GLU A 115 13.34 -7.93 -22.80
N ALA A 116 12.11 -7.44 -22.69
CA ALA A 116 11.01 -7.96 -23.50
C ALA A 116 11.09 -7.40 -24.92
N ASP A 117 10.67 -8.18 -25.92
CA ASP A 117 10.62 -7.73 -27.31
C ASP A 117 9.44 -6.76 -27.49
N PHE A 118 9.70 -5.47 -27.29
CA PHE A 118 8.71 -4.41 -27.38
C PHE A 118 8.51 -3.95 -28.83
N LYS A 119 7.24 -3.86 -29.26
CA LYS A 119 6.89 -3.17 -30.51
C LYS A 119 6.78 -1.67 -30.24
N LEU A 120 7.68 -0.88 -30.83
CA LEU A 120 7.73 0.57 -30.66
C LEU A 120 6.85 1.29 -31.69
N LEU A 121 6.01 2.22 -31.24
CA LEU A 121 5.26 3.15 -32.08
C LEU A 121 5.70 4.58 -31.74
N SER A 122 6.24 5.32 -32.71
CA SER A 122 6.65 6.72 -32.57
C SER A 122 5.77 7.61 -33.45
N PHE A 123 5.26 8.71 -32.89
CA PHE A 123 4.37 9.67 -33.53
C PHE A 123 4.85 11.10 -33.29
#